data_AF-A0A924WYJ1-F1
#
_entry.id   AF-A0A924WYJ1-F1
#
_cell.length_a   1.000
_cell.length_b   1.000
_cell.length_c   1.000
_cell.angle_alpha   90.00
_cell.angle_beta   90.00
_cell.angle_gamma   90.00
#
_symmetry.space_group_name_H-M   'P 1'
#
loop_
_entity.id
_entity.type
_entity.pdbx_description
1 polymer ?
#
loop_
_entity_poly.entity_id
_entity_poly.type
_entity_poly.pdbx_seq_one_letter_code
_entity_poly.pdbx_strand_id
1 'polypeptide(L)'
;MLQIAGSLRNFGGWSFNLIDSKLIWSDEVAAIHDMPPSVNVSIEQALRVFNARSRVKIENFFSVCINNGMPHESEFEIITAKNREIWVRCIGRAVKNSDDEIVRI
;
A
#
# COMPACT_ATOMS: atom_id res chain seq x y z
N MET A 1 20.20 18.10 -8.90
CA MET A 1 18.81 18.10 -8.40
C MET A 1 17.91 17.84 -9.61
N LEU A 2 17.57 16.57 -9.88
CA LEU A 2 16.77 16.19 -11.06
C LEU A 2 15.30 16.53 -10.78
N GLN A 3 14.74 17.43 -11.59
CA GLN A 3 13.29 17.66 -11.64
C GLN A 3 12.59 16.37 -12.07
N ILE A 4 11.78 15.78 -11.19
CA ILE A 4 10.86 14.72 -11.58
C ILE A 4 9.63 15.42 -12.18
N ALA A 5 9.69 15.69 -13.48
CA ALA A 5 8.49 15.94 -14.28
C ALA A 5 7.87 14.58 -14.67
N GLY A 6 7.46 13.80 -13.66
CA GLY A 6 6.62 12.63 -13.85
C GLY A 6 5.19 13.05 -13.56
N SER A 7 4.24 12.74 -14.45
CA SER A 7 2.81 12.95 -14.19
C SER A 7 2.44 12.49 -12.78
N LEU A 8 1.70 13.31 -12.01
CA LEU A 8 1.17 12.97 -10.67
C LEU A 8 0.45 11.60 -10.60
N ARG A 9 0.05 11.06 -11.76
CA ARG A 9 -0.72 9.83 -11.94
C ARG A 9 -0.05 8.52 -11.46
N ASN A 10 1.25 8.52 -11.16
CA ASN A 10 1.98 7.31 -10.75
C ASN A 10 2.33 7.29 -9.25
N PHE A 11 1.80 8.24 -8.47
CA PHE A 11 1.97 8.28 -7.02
C PHE A 11 0.61 8.45 -6.38
N GLY A 12 0.32 7.62 -5.37
CA GLY A 12 -0.95 7.64 -4.67
C GLY A 12 -0.79 7.30 -3.20
N GLY A 13 -1.79 7.70 -2.41
CA GLY A 13 -1.89 7.36 -1.00
C GLY A 13 -2.69 6.09 -0.76
N TRP A 14 -2.32 5.37 0.28
CA TRP A 14 -3.12 4.32 0.89
C TRP A 14 -3.10 4.51 2.41
N SER A 15 -4.08 3.97 3.11
CA SER A 15 -4.04 3.88 4.56
C SER A 15 -4.71 2.60 5.03
N PHE A 16 -4.16 1.99 6.07
CA PHE A 16 -4.77 0.84 6.73
C PHE A 16 -5.05 1.16 8.20
N ASN A 17 -6.33 1.24 8.56
CA ASN A 17 -6.74 1.44 9.94
C ASN A 17 -6.78 0.09 10.66
N LEU A 18 -6.02 -0.02 11.76
CA LEU A 18 -5.84 -1.25 12.52
C LEU A 18 -7.00 -1.51 13.49
N ILE A 19 -7.77 -0.48 13.83
CA ILE A 19 -8.89 -0.61 14.79
C ILE A 19 -10.09 -1.30 14.12
N ASP A 20 -10.45 -0.87 12.92
CA ASP A 20 -11.61 -1.35 12.18
C ASP A 20 -11.25 -2.22 10.96
N SER A 21 -9.96 -2.53 10.77
CA SER A 21 -9.43 -3.26 9.61
C SER A 21 -9.81 -2.65 8.26
N LYS A 22 -9.91 -1.31 8.19
CA LYS A 22 -10.30 -0.61 6.96
C LYS A 22 -9.09 -0.21 6.11
N LEU A 23 -9.04 -0.75 4.90
CA LEU A 23 -8.11 -0.32 3.85
C LEU A 23 -8.74 0.75 2.98
N ILE A 24 -7.99 1.82 2.71
CA ILE A 24 -8.39 2.90 1.80
C ILE A 24 -7.29 3.08 0.77
N TRP A 25 -7.67 3.12 -0.50
CA TRP A 25 -6.83 3.50 -1.62
C TRP A 25 -7.31 4.83 -2.19
N SER A 26 -6.36 5.69 -2.53
CA SER A 26 -6.61 6.83 -3.41
C SER A 26 -6.96 6.36 -4.83
N ASP A 27 -7.55 7.27 -5.61
CA ASP A 27 -7.85 7.02 -7.02
C ASP A 27 -6.57 6.73 -7.83
N GLU A 28 -5.43 7.30 -7.42
CA GLU A 28 -4.14 7.03 -8.04
C GLU A 28 -3.64 5.61 -7.74
N VAL A 29 -3.80 5.10 -6.51
CA VAL A 29 -3.47 3.70 -6.20
C VAL A 29 -4.37 2.75 -6.98
N ALA A 30 -5.68 3.05 -7.04
CA ALA A 30 -6.61 2.29 -7.86
C ALA A 30 -6.20 2.28 -9.35
N ALA A 31 -5.81 3.44 -9.90
CA ALA A 31 -5.33 3.57 -11.27
C ALA A 31 -4.04 2.76 -11.54
N ILE A 32 -3.08 2.75 -10.60
CA ILE A 32 -1.87 1.92 -10.68
C ILE A 32 -2.25 0.43 -10.80
N HIS A 33 -3.32 0.01 -10.11
CA HIS A 33 -3.81 -1.36 -10.09
C HIS A 33 -4.79 -1.68 -11.24
N ASP A 34 -4.96 -0.77 -12.20
CA ASP A 34 -5.95 -0.84 -13.29
C ASP A 34 -7.40 -0.99 -12.82
N MET A 35 -7.72 -0.43 -11.66
CA MET A 35 -9.05 -0.44 -11.04
C MET A 35 -9.79 0.90 -11.22
N PRO A 36 -11.13 0.92 -11.15
CA PRO A 36 -11.91 2.16 -11.17
C PRO A 36 -11.58 3.07 -9.98
N PRO A 37 -11.73 4.40 -10.11
CA PRO A 37 -11.60 5.33 -8.98
C PRO A 37 -12.67 5.06 -7.92
N SER A 38 -12.41 5.48 -6.68
CA SER A 38 -13.31 5.35 -5.52
C SER A 38 -13.75 3.90 -5.23
N VAL A 39 -12.96 2.92 -5.70
CA VAL A 39 -13.23 1.51 -5.44
C VAL A 39 -12.94 1.18 -3.98
N ASN A 40 -13.91 0.55 -3.32
CA ASN A 40 -13.69 -0.06 -2.01
C ASN A 40 -13.05 -1.43 -2.21
N VAL A 41 -11.80 -1.57 -1.79
CA VAL A 41 -11.03 -2.81 -1.92
C VAL A 41 -10.94 -3.46 -0.55
N SER A 42 -11.36 -4.72 -0.45
CA SER A 42 -11.14 -5.51 0.77
C SER A 42 -9.66 -5.86 0.94
N ILE A 43 -9.22 -6.16 2.16
CA ILE A 43 -7.84 -6.60 2.41
C ILE A 43 -7.52 -7.84 1.56
N GLU A 44 -8.44 -8.79 1.47
CA GLU A 44 -8.25 -10.00 0.67
C GLU A 44 -8.10 -9.69 -0.82
N GLN A 45 -8.85 -8.71 -1.34
CA GLN A 45 -8.71 -8.26 -2.73
C GLN A 45 -7.36 -7.58 -2.95
N ALA A 46 -6.93 -6.71 -2.03
CA ALA A 46 -5.62 -6.06 -2.09
C ALA A 46 -4.48 -7.09 -2.03
N LEU A 47 -4.60 -8.15 -1.22
CA LEU A 47 -3.57 -9.18 -1.10
C LEU A 47 -3.49 -10.11 -2.34
N ARG A 48 -4.53 -10.16 -3.17
CA ARG A 48 -4.54 -10.97 -4.40
C ARG A 48 -3.66 -10.42 -5.51
N VAL A 49 -3.30 -9.13 -5.47
CA VAL A 49 -2.43 -8.56 -6.52
C VAL A 49 -0.96 -8.98 -6.36
N PHE A 50 -0.58 -9.46 -5.19
CA PHE A 50 0.78 -9.95 -4.93
C PHE A 50 0.93 -11.41 -5.35
N ASN A 51 2.01 -11.70 -6.08
CA ASN A 51 2.43 -13.08 -6.31
C ASN A 51 2.90 -13.75 -5.01
N ALA A 52 3.11 -15.08 -5.02
CA ALA A 52 3.46 -15.84 -3.82
C ALA A 52 4.72 -15.32 -3.10
N ARG A 53 5.72 -14.85 -3.85
CA ARG A 53 6.96 -14.27 -3.29
C ARG A 53 6.69 -12.91 -2.63
N SER A 54 5.89 -12.07 -3.28
CA SER A 54 5.48 -10.76 -2.76
C SER A 54 4.54 -10.86 -1.56
N ARG A 55 3.77 -11.96 -1.40
CA ARG A 55 2.92 -12.20 -0.22
C ARG A 55 3.71 -12.25 1.09
N VAL A 56 4.80 -13.02 1.12
CA VAL A 56 5.68 -13.09 2.31
C VAL A 56 6.29 -11.71 2.60
N LYS A 57 6.63 -10.96 1.54
CA LYS A 57 7.21 -9.63 1.67
C LYS A 57 6.22 -8.61 2.24
N ILE A 58 4.95 -8.64 1.82
CA ILE A 58 3.96 -7.66 2.30
C ILE A 58 3.58 -7.90 3.76
N GLU A 59 3.51 -9.17 4.19
CA GLU A 59 3.32 -9.52 5.60
C GLU A 59 4.47 -8.99 6.47
N ASN A 60 5.72 -9.20 6.04
CA ASN A 60 6.87 -8.65 6.75
C ASN A 60 6.87 -7.10 6.76
N PHE A 61 6.48 -6.47 5.65
CA PHE A 61 6.38 -5.02 5.56
C PHE A 61 5.41 -4.44 6.60
N PHE A 62 4.22 -5.05 6.74
CA PHE A 62 3.26 -4.65 7.77
C PHE A 62 3.78 -4.94 9.18
N SER A 63 4.37 -6.12 9.40
CA SER A 63 4.97 -6.48 10.69
C SER A 63 6.01 -5.46 11.15
N VAL A 64 6.90 -5.00 10.26
CA VAL A 64 7.90 -3.98 10.58
C VAL A 64 7.24 -2.64 10.93
N CYS A 65 6.25 -2.20 10.15
CA CYS A 65 5.54 -0.94 10.42
C CYS A 65 4.82 -0.98 11.78
N ILE A 66 4.08 -2.06 12.05
CA ILE A 66 3.28 -2.22 13.27
C ILE A 66 4.15 -2.39 14.51
N ASN A 67 5.25 -3.15 14.43
CA ASN A 67 6.04 -3.46 15.62
C ASN A 67 7.04 -2.36 15.98
N ASN A 68 7.62 -1.69 14.98
CA ASN A 68 8.73 -0.77 15.22
C ASN A 68 8.31 0.71 15.19
N GLY A 69 7.10 1.00 14.69
CA GLY A 69 6.63 2.37 14.51
C GLY A 69 7.46 3.19 13.50
N MET A 70 8.36 2.55 12.76
CA MET A 70 9.29 3.21 11.84
C MET A 70 8.75 3.20 10.41
N PRO A 71 9.02 4.25 9.61
CA PRO A 71 8.79 4.22 8.19
C PRO A 71 9.50 3.02 7.57
N HIS A 72 8.75 2.20 6.85
CA HIS A 72 9.32 1.09 6.10
C HIS A 72 8.97 1.24 4.63
N GLU A 73 9.90 0.80 3.80
CA GLU A 73 9.78 0.89 2.35
C GLU A 73 10.11 -0.47 1.75
N SER A 74 9.32 -0.87 0.76
CA SER A 74 9.57 -2.06 -0.03
C SER A 74 9.03 -1.92 -1.44
N GLU A 75 9.72 -2.58 -2.36
CA GLU A 75 9.24 -2.76 -3.72
C GLU A 75 8.53 -4.11 -3.87
N PHE A 76 7.41 -4.12 -4.56
CA PHE A 76 6.60 -5.31 -4.80
C PHE A 76 6.36 -5.48 -6.29
N GLU A 77 6.50 -6.72 -6.75
CA GLU A 77 5.97 -7.13 -8.04
C GLU A 77 4.50 -7.53 -7.84
N ILE A 78 3.62 -6.89 -8.60
CA ILE A 78 2.18 -7.11 -8.56
C ILE A 78 1.62 -7.41 -9.95
N ILE A 79 0.48 -8.09 -9.97
CA ILE A 79 -0.34 -8.31 -11.17
C ILE A 79 -1.57 -7.41 -11.06
N THR A 80 -1.72 -6.48 -12.01
CA THR A 80 -2.86 -5.55 -12.03
C THR A 80 -4.16 -6.25 -12.47
N ALA A 81 -5.31 -5.57 -12.33
CA ALA A 81 -6.60 -6.09 -12.78
C ALA A 81 -6.68 -6.35 -14.31
N LYS A 82 -5.77 -5.75 -15.10
CA LYS A 82 -5.62 -6.00 -16.55
C LYS A 82 -4.50 -7.00 -16.87
N ASN A 83 -4.06 -7.77 -15.88
CA ASN A 83 -3.02 -8.79 -16.02
C ASN A 83 -1.68 -8.25 -16.51
N ARG A 84 -1.30 -7.04 -16.07
CA ARG A 84 0.04 -6.50 -16.28
C ARG A 84 0.90 -6.78 -15.05
N GLU A 85 2.12 -7.25 -15.28
CA GLU A 85 3.14 -7.36 -14.23
C GLU A 85 3.88 -6.02 -14.12
N ILE A 86 3.81 -5.40 -12.94
CA ILE A 86 4.46 -4.13 -12.67
C ILE A 86 5.18 -4.15 -11.33
N TRP A 87 6.18 -3.29 -11.20
CA TRP A 87 6.85 -3.01 -9.94
C TRP A 87 6.25 -1.77 -9.30
N VAL A 88 5.87 -1.87 -8.03
CA VAL A 88 5.40 -0.75 -7.22
C VAL A 88 6.33 -0.55 -6.03
N ARG A 89 6.68 0.70 -5.76
CA ARG A 89 7.37 1.11 -4.54
C ARG A 89 6.32 1.55 -3.52
N CYS A 90 6.29 0.90 -2.36
CA CYS A 90 5.35 1.20 -1.29
C CYS A 90 6.11 1.69 -0.05
N ILE A 91 5.61 2.75 0.56
CA ILE A 91 6.11 3.31 1.81
C ILE A 91 4.96 3.27 2.81
N GLY A 92 5.22 2.74 4.00
CA GLY A 92 4.27 2.66 5.11
C GLY A 92 4.83 3.42 6.31
N ARG A 93 3.96 4.14 7.03
CA ARG A 93 4.33 4.89 8.24
C ARG A 93 3.29 4.66 9.30
N ALA A 94 3.69 4.07 10.42
CA ALA A 94 2.80 3.93 11.56
C ALA A 94 2.41 5.30 12.12
N VAL A 95 1.12 5.45 12.42
CA VAL A 95 0.53 6.59 13.10
C VAL A 95 0.04 6.12 14.46
N LYS A 96 0.44 6.86 15.50
CA LYS A 96 0.05 6.57 16.88
C LYS A 96 -1.12 7.45 17.34
N ASN A 97 -1.93 6.94 18.26
CA ASN A 97 -2.95 7.72 18.98
C ASN A 97 -2.34 8.46 20.19
N SER A 98 -3.19 9.09 21.02
CA SER A 98 -2.78 9.79 22.25
C SER A 98 -2.19 8.86 23.32
N ASP A 99 -2.47 7.57 23.24
CA ASP A 99 -2.03 6.55 24.20
C ASP A 99 -0.75 5.84 23.73
N ASP A 100 -0.06 6.39 22.72
CA ASP A 100 1.15 5.87 22.07
C ASP A 100 0.96 4.51 21.35
N GLU A 101 -0.29 4.11 21.08
CA GLU A 101 -0.63 2.89 20.37
C GLU A 101 -0.67 3.14 18.85
N ILE A 102 -0.14 2.20 18.06
CA ILE A 102 -0.19 2.27 16.60
C ILE A 102 -1.60 1.91 16.13
N VAL A 103 -2.28 2.85 15.50
CA VAL A 103 -3.70 2.72 15.09
C VAL A 103 -3.88 2.73 13.57
N ARG A 104 -2.88 3.19 12.82
CA ARG A 104 -2.94 3.27 11.36
C ARG A 104 -1.55 3.13 10.75
N ILE A 105 -1.50 2.67 9.52
CA ILE A 105 -0.34 2.79 8.62
C ILE A 105 -0.75 3.60 7.39
#